data_AF-A0A4R7B579-F1
#
_entry.id   AF-A0A4R7B579-F1
#
_cell.length_a   1.000
_cell.length_b   1.000
_cell.length_c   1.000
_cell.angle_alpha   90.00
_cell.angle_beta   90.00
_cell.angle_gamma   90.00
#
_symmetry.space_group_name_H-M   'P 1'
#
loop_
_entity.id
_entity.type
_entity.pdbx_description
1 polymer ?
#
loop_
_entity_poly.entity_id
_entity_poly.type
_entity_poly.pdbx_seq_one_letter_code
_entity_poly.pdbx_strand_id
1 'polypeptide(L)'
;MDKYLMRLESAKAQLIEQIRSHSLLARCRAGNVTLDELKILLVQQGLYSAHFTRYLCAMMANLPSNNEVLELAENLFEELGLAPDSPQPHHLIYREMLDHYALTLDDAQPLSGTQRLIESMYQHCRDPNPASGLGALCLGAEALVPSIYSDIICGFESHGASQHDIAFFHIHVACDDGHAETIRDIMLDIASTAPEQIDVMIRAGTELVEARLAFFSAIEAAHQERQRAQPAIA
;
A
#
# COMPACT_ATOMS: atom_id res chain seq x y z
N MET A 1 15.95 -15.88 -18.43
CA MET A 1 15.37 -15.04 -17.37
C MET A 1 16.50 -14.70 -16.41
N ASP A 2 16.74 -13.42 -16.14
CA ASP A 2 17.79 -12.97 -15.22
C ASP A 2 17.57 -13.62 -13.84
N LYS A 3 18.65 -14.11 -13.22
CA LYS A 3 18.60 -14.74 -11.89
C LYS A 3 18.06 -13.77 -10.84
N TYR A 4 18.28 -12.46 -10.97
CA TYR A 4 17.78 -11.47 -10.01
C TYR A 4 16.27 -11.25 -10.18
N LEU A 5 15.80 -11.17 -11.42
CA LEU A 5 14.37 -11.12 -11.72
C LEU A 5 13.63 -12.32 -11.13
N MET A 6 14.18 -13.54 -11.28
CA MET A 6 13.59 -14.72 -10.65
C MET A 6 13.48 -14.61 -9.13
N ARG A 7 14.49 -14.04 -8.46
CA ARG A 7 14.48 -13.85 -7.01
C ARG A 7 13.43 -12.82 -6.59
N LEU A 8 13.35 -11.68 -7.27
CA LEU A 8 12.38 -10.63 -6.97
C LEU A 8 10.94 -11.10 -7.22
N GLU A 9 10.69 -11.77 -8.34
CA GLU A 9 9.37 -12.32 -8.67
C GLU A 9 8.94 -13.43 -7.70
N SER A 10 9.89 -14.30 -7.29
CA SER A 10 9.62 -15.31 -6.26
C SER A 10 9.31 -14.67 -4.91
N ALA A 11 10.04 -13.63 -4.51
CA ALA A 11 9.79 -12.91 -3.27
C ALA A 11 8.43 -12.19 -3.31
N LYS A 12 8.12 -11.48 -4.41
CA LYS A 12 6.82 -10.84 -4.64
C LYS A 12 5.68 -11.84 -4.48
N ALA A 13 5.75 -13.00 -5.14
CA ALA A 13 4.70 -14.02 -5.07
C ALA A 13 4.48 -14.53 -3.63
N GLN A 14 5.56 -14.80 -2.90
CA GLN A 14 5.47 -15.24 -1.49
C GLN A 14 4.87 -14.17 -0.58
N LEU A 15 5.28 -12.91 -0.76
CA LEU A 15 4.76 -11.79 0.01
C LEU A 15 3.28 -11.52 -0.28
N ILE A 16 2.84 -11.64 -1.53
CA ILE A 16 1.41 -11.57 -1.92
C ILE A 16 0.63 -12.70 -1.24
N GLU A 17 1.12 -13.94 -1.30
CA GLU A 17 0.46 -15.07 -0.65
C GLU A 17 0.34 -14.85 0.87
N GLN A 18 1.43 -14.44 1.51
CA GLN A 18 1.48 -14.16 2.94
C GLN A 18 0.47 -13.08 3.33
N ILE A 19 0.45 -11.94 2.64
CA ILE A 19 -0.43 -10.85 3.04
C ILE A 19 -1.90 -11.17 2.83
N ARG A 20 -2.25 -11.83 1.71
CA ARG A 20 -3.63 -12.23 1.41
C ARG A 20 -4.15 -13.32 2.34
N SER A 21 -3.27 -14.04 3.05
CA SER A 21 -3.66 -14.99 4.08
C SER A 21 -4.18 -14.33 5.36
N HIS A 22 -3.95 -13.02 5.55
CA HIS A 22 -4.44 -12.30 6.71
C HIS A 22 -5.97 -12.39 6.82
N SER A 23 -6.47 -12.60 8.03
CA SER A 23 -7.88 -12.89 8.32
C SER A 23 -8.83 -11.80 7.80
N LEU A 24 -8.46 -10.53 7.94
CA LEU A 24 -9.24 -9.41 7.39
C LEU A 24 -9.46 -9.54 5.87
N LEU A 25 -8.38 -9.74 5.09
CA LEU A 25 -8.47 -9.86 3.63
C LEU A 25 -9.21 -11.14 3.21
N ALA A 26 -9.00 -12.25 3.94
CA ALA A 26 -9.75 -13.47 3.72
C ALA A 26 -11.26 -13.28 3.94
N ARG A 27 -11.68 -12.52 4.98
CA ARG A 27 -13.09 -12.16 5.19
C ARG A 27 -13.62 -11.22 4.13
N CYS A 28 -12.82 -10.28 3.64
CA CYS A 28 -13.23 -9.40 2.53
C CYS A 28 -13.52 -10.21 1.26
N ARG A 29 -12.60 -11.09 0.84
CA ARG A 29 -12.81 -11.99 -0.32
C ARG A 29 -14.04 -12.89 -0.17
N ALA A 30 -14.33 -13.33 1.05
CA ALA A 30 -15.46 -14.20 1.33
C ALA A 30 -16.80 -13.46 1.50
N GLY A 31 -16.80 -12.12 1.47
CA GLY A 31 -18.00 -11.31 1.75
C GLY A 31 -18.48 -11.40 3.20
N ASN A 32 -17.59 -11.76 4.13
CA ASN A 32 -17.90 -11.97 5.56
C ASN A 32 -17.39 -10.84 6.46
N VAL A 33 -16.73 -9.83 5.89
CA VAL A 33 -16.29 -8.62 6.62
C VAL A 33 -17.48 -7.71 6.89
N THR A 34 -17.48 -6.98 8.00
CA THR A 34 -18.56 -6.00 8.28
C THR A 34 -18.23 -4.64 7.67
N LEU A 35 -19.26 -3.86 7.33
CA LEU A 35 -19.05 -2.49 6.85
C LEU A 35 -18.36 -1.61 7.90
N ASP A 36 -18.64 -1.82 9.18
CA ASP A 36 -17.98 -1.08 10.27
C ASP A 36 -16.47 -1.37 10.35
N GLU A 37 -16.05 -2.61 10.13
CA GLU A 37 -14.64 -2.98 10.05
C GLU A 37 -13.97 -2.34 8.83
N LEU A 38 -14.62 -2.37 7.67
CA LEU A 38 -14.15 -1.70 6.45
C LEU A 38 -14.01 -0.19 6.64
N LYS A 39 -14.93 0.46 7.37
CA LYS A 39 -14.83 1.89 7.68
C LYS A 39 -13.63 2.22 8.57
N ILE A 40 -13.27 1.35 9.53
CA ILE A 40 -12.02 1.49 10.30
C ILE A 40 -10.83 1.39 9.35
N LEU A 41 -10.84 0.42 8.43
CA LEU A 41 -9.80 0.28 7.41
C LEU A 41 -9.67 1.56 6.57
N LEU A 42 -10.76 2.19 6.12
CA LEU A 42 -10.68 3.42 5.33
C LEU A 42 -9.99 4.56 6.08
N VAL A 43 -10.34 4.77 7.34
CA VAL A 43 -9.69 5.83 8.13
C VAL A 43 -8.20 5.55 8.27
N GLN A 44 -7.83 4.32 8.61
CA GLN A 44 -6.43 3.96 8.84
C GLN A 44 -5.60 3.92 7.55
N GLN A 45 -6.18 3.44 6.45
CA GLN A 45 -5.54 3.48 5.13
C GLN A 45 -5.37 4.92 4.65
N GLY A 46 -6.34 5.81 4.89
CA GLY A 46 -6.22 7.23 4.57
C GLY A 46 -5.10 7.93 5.33
N LEU A 47 -4.94 7.61 6.62
CA LEU A 47 -3.80 8.11 7.41
C LEU A 47 -2.46 7.65 6.84
N TYR A 48 -2.35 6.41 6.36
CA TYR A 48 -1.13 5.91 5.72
C TYR A 48 -0.89 6.51 4.32
N SER A 49 -1.91 6.51 3.45
CA SER A 49 -1.79 6.94 2.05
C SER A 49 -1.56 8.44 1.91
N ALA A 50 -1.99 9.26 2.87
CA ALA A 50 -1.71 10.70 2.91
C ALA A 50 -0.19 11.02 2.91
N HIS A 51 0.67 10.05 3.21
CA HIS A 51 2.12 10.20 3.17
C HIS A 51 2.76 9.69 1.87
N PHE A 52 2.01 9.09 0.94
CA PHE A 52 2.58 8.34 -0.19
C PHE A 52 3.52 9.18 -1.07
N THR A 53 3.07 10.37 -1.50
CA THR A 53 3.91 11.33 -2.25
C THR A 53 5.17 11.74 -1.49
N ARG A 54 5.13 11.78 -0.15
CA ARG A 54 6.31 12.07 0.68
C ARG A 54 7.27 10.89 0.76
N TYR A 55 6.79 9.65 0.67
CA TYR A 55 7.65 8.47 0.58
C TYR A 55 8.42 8.49 -0.75
N LEU A 56 7.74 8.78 -1.87
CA LEU A 56 8.36 8.95 -3.18
C LEU A 56 9.45 10.04 -3.15
N CYS A 57 9.14 11.22 -2.61
CA CYS A 57 10.13 12.29 -2.48
C CYS A 57 11.34 11.88 -1.61
N ALA A 58 11.12 11.16 -0.51
CA ALA A 58 12.21 10.67 0.33
C ALA A 58 13.09 9.65 -0.40
N MET A 59 12.46 8.72 -1.13
CA MET A 59 13.17 7.73 -1.95
C MET A 59 14.01 8.41 -3.04
N MET A 60 13.42 9.35 -3.80
CA MET A 60 14.10 10.08 -4.86
C MET A 60 15.36 10.79 -4.37
N ALA A 61 15.37 11.30 -3.14
CA ALA A 61 16.53 11.98 -2.57
C ALA A 61 17.76 11.06 -2.38
N ASN A 62 17.57 9.74 -2.35
CA ASN A 62 18.61 8.74 -2.14
C ASN A 62 18.99 7.97 -3.42
N LEU A 63 18.34 8.24 -4.56
CA LEU A 63 18.64 7.56 -5.82
C LEU A 63 20.03 7.96 -6.36
N PRO A 64 20.77 7.02 -6.99
CA PRO A 64 22.16 7.24 -7.37
C PRO A 64 22.32 8.15 -8.60
N SER A 65 21.29 8.29 -9.44
CA SER A 65 21.32 9.13 -10.63
C SER A 65 19.98 9.82 -10.90
N ASN A 66 20.02 10.86 -11.74
CA ASN A 66 18.83 11.60 -12.14
C ASN A 66 17.92 10.81 -13.09
N ASN A 67 18.42 9.72 -13.70
CA ASN A 67 17.60 8.89 -14.59
C ASN A 67 16.54 8.13 -13.77
N GLU A 68 16.94 7.44 -12.70
CA GLU A 68 15.99 6.73 -11.84
C GLU A 68 15.05 7.72 -11.12
N VAL A 69 15.52 8.94 -10.83
CA VAL A 69 14.65 10.01 -10.30
C VAL A 69 13.56 10.39 -11.30
N LEU A 70 13.89 10.47 -12.59
CA LEU A 70 12.90 10.79 -13.62
C LEU A 70 11.88 9.67 -13.77
N GLU A 71 12.32 8.40 -13.76
CA GLU A 71 11.45 7.23 -13.81
C GLU A 71 10.48 7.19 -12.61
N LEU A 72 10.97 7.45 -11.40
CA LEU A 72 10.10 7.49 -10.20
C LEU A 72 9.21 8.75 -10.13
N ALA A 73 9.58 9.82 -10.84
CA ALA A 73 8.80 11.05 -10.87
C ALA A 73 7.47 10.89 -11.63
N GLU A 74 7.37 9.95 -12.58
CA GLU A 74 6.12 9.67 -13.29
C GLU A 74 5.03 9.21 -12.32
N ASN A 75 5.37 8.28 -11.40
CA ASN A 75 4.48 7.85 -10.32
C ASN A 75 4.06 9.05 -9.43
N LEU A 76 5.02 9.89 -9.03
CA LEU A 76 4.69 11.09 -8.24
C LEU A 76 3.76 12.05 -9.01
N PHE A 77 3.93 12.20 -10.32
CA PHE A 77 3.09 13.07 -11.14
C PHE A 77 1.66 12.52 -11.24
N GLU A 78 1.49 11.21 -11.40
CA GLU A 78 0.17 10.57 -11.38
C GLU A 78 -0.53 10.80 -10.04
N GLU A 79 0.15 10.49 -8.93
CA GLU A 79 -0.37 10.67 -7.57
C GLU A 79 -0.79 12.12 -7.26
N LEU A 80 -0.10 13.10 -7.85
CA LEU A 80 -0.38 14.52 -7.73
C LEU A 80 -1.45 15.04 -8.70
N GLY A 81 -1.99 14.20 -9.58
CA GLY A 81 -2.97 14.61 -10.57
C GLY A 81 -2.36 15.46 -11.70
N LEU A 82 -1.06 15.29 -11.97
CA LEU A 82 -0.31 16.06 -12.97
C LEU A 82 -0.11 15.28 -14.27
N ALA A 83 -0.41 13.98 -14.27
CA ALA A 83 -0.38 13.16 -15.48
C ALA A 83 -1.56 13.52 -16.41
N PRO A 84 -1.38 13.54 -17.74
CA PRO A 84 -2.44 13.90 -18.68
C PRO A 84 -3.72 13.03 -18.60
N ASP A 85 -3.56 11.77 -18.21
CA ASP A 85 -4.60 10.75 -18.08
C ASP A 85 -5.05 10.51 -16.62
N SER A 86 -4.32 11.05 -15.64
CA SER A 86 -4.74 11.13 -14.24
C SER A 86 -4.70 12.59 -13.76
N PRO A 87 -5.72 13.42 -14.09
CA PRO A 87 -5.72 14.85 -13.78
C PRO A 87 -6.21 15.18 -12.35
N GLN A 88 -6.58 14.17 -11.55
CA GLN A 88 -7.10 14.36 -10.21
C GLN A 88 -6.13 13.73 -9.18
N PRO A 89 -5.62 14.51 -8.22
CA PRO A 89 -4.76 13.97 -7.18
C PRO A 89 -5.43 12.83 -6.41
N HIS A 90 -4.73 11.72 -6.22
CA HIS A 90 -5.27 10.51 -5.59
C HIS A 90 -5.79 10.76 -4.16
N HIS A 91 -5.19 11.69 -3.42
CA HIS A 91 -5.67 12.10 -2.10
C HIS A 91 -7.05 12.78 -2.12
N LEU A 92 -7.44 13.44 -3.22
CA LEU A 92 -8.78 14.01 -3.38
C LEU A 92 -9.80 12.92 -3.69
N ILE A 93 -9.45 11.95 -4.55
CA ILE A 93 -10.27 10.76 -4.82
C ILE A 93 -10.52 9.98 -3.53
N TYR A 94 -9.48 9.80 -2.71
CA TYR A 94 -9.61 9.16 -1.40
C TYR A 94 -10.55 9.92 -0.47
N ARG A 95 -10.45 11.26 -0.43
CA ARG A 95 -11.34 12.11 0.37
C ARG A 95 -12.79 11.98 -0.06
N GLU A 96 -13.07 11.99 -1.36
CA GLU A 96 -14.43 11.79 -1.90
C GLU A 96 -15.03 10.44 -1.48
N MET A 97 -14.22 9.38 -1.47
CA MET A 97 -14.61 8.08 -0.94
C MET A 97 -14.89 8.12 0.57
N LEU A 98 -14.08 8.84 1.37
CA LEU A 98 -14.35 9.00 2.81
C LEU A 98 -15.66 9.76 3.05
N ASP A 99 -15.90 10.84 2.30
CA ASP A 99 -17.12 11.64 2.39
C ASP A 99 -18.37 10.79 2.10
N HIS A 100 -18.31 9.90 1.09
CA HIS A 100 -19.39 8.96 0.77
C HIS A 100 -19.77 8.09 1.98
N TYR A 101 -18.80 7.62 2.76
CA TYR A 101 -19.03 6.79 3.94
C TYR A 101 -19.27 7.58 5.23
N ALA A 102 -19.37 8.91 5.14
CA ALA A 102 -19.45 9.85 6.26
C ALA A 102 -18.28 9.72 7.23
N LEU A 103 -17.06 9.60 6.69
CA LEU A 103 -15.80 9.50 7.42
C LEU A 103 -14.96 10.76 7.21
N THR A 104 -14.10 11.07 8.18
CA THR A 104 -13.07 12.11 8.06
C THR A 104 -11.76 11.62 8.64
N LEU A 105 -10.64 12.18 8.17
CA LEU A 105 -9.32 12.02 8.77
C LEU A 105 -9.03 13.10 9.82
N ASP A 106 -9.86 14.14 9.91
CA ASP A 106 -9.72 15.20 10.90
C ASP A 106 -9.80 14.58 12.31
N ASP A 107 -8.81 14.92 13.14
CA ASP A 107 -8.61 14.38 14.50
C ASP A 107 -8.42 12.85 14.61
N ALA A 108 -8.46 12.12 13.49
CA ALA A 108 -8.25 10.67 13.48
C ALA A 108 -6.82 10.34 13.93
N GLN A 109 -6.72 9.41 14.87
CA GLN A 109 -5.42 8.94 15.37
C GLN A 109 -5.02 7.64 14.68
N PRO A 110 -3.74 7.46 14.32
CA PRO A 110 -3.27 6.21 13.81
C PRO A 110 -3.33 5.15 14.91
N LEU A 111 -3.87 3.97 14.57
CA LEU A 111 -3.66 2.78 15.38
C LEU A 111 -2.17 2.44 15.42
N SER A 112 -1.75 1.66 16.42
CA SER A 112 -0.33 1.26 16.56
C SER A 112 0.23 0.58 15.31
N GLY A 113 -0.57 -0.27 14.65
CA GLY A 113 -0.20 -0.91 13.38
C GLY A 113 -0.05 0.09 12.23
N THR A 114 -0.91 1.11 12.15
CA THR A 114 -0.84 2.20 11.17
C THR A 114 0.39 3.06 11.37
N GLN A 115 0.67 3.44 12.62
CA GLN A 115 1.86 4.21 12.96
C GLN A 115 3.13 3.43 12.60
N ARG A 116 3.19 2.14 12.96
CA ARG A 116 4.31 1.26 12.59
C ARG A 116 4.51 1.22 11.07
N LEU A 117 3.43 1.06 10.29
CA LEU A 117 3.52 1.01 8.83
C LEU A 117 4.07 2.32 8.24
N ILE A 118 3.60 3.47 8.72
CA ILE A 118 4.08 4.80 8.29
C ILE A 118 5.57 4.96 8.64
N GLU A 119 5.94 4.62 9.88
CA GLU A 119 7.32 4.77 10.37
C GLU A 119 8.28 3.84 9.63
N SER A 120 7.92 2.58 9.41
CA SER A 120 8.72 1.62 8.65
C SER A 120 8.95 2.08 7.20
N MET A 121 7.91 2.57 6.52
CA MET A 121 8.06 3.09 5.16
C MET A 121 9.01 4.29 5.12
N TYR A 122 8.87 5.24 6.05
CA TYR A 122 9.79 6.37 6.14
C TYR A 122 11.22 5.96 6.46
N GLN A 123 11.42 4.98 7.34
CA GLN A 123 12.75 4.47 7.68
C GLN A 123 13.45 3.94 6.43
N HIS A 124 12.78 3.12 5.63
CA HIS A 124 13.36 2.59 4.39
C HIS A 124 13.57 3.66 3.33
N CYS A 125 12.57 4.53 3.07
CA CYS A 125 12.69 5.55 2.02
C CYS A 125 13.74 6.63 2.35
N ARG A 126 14.10 6.80 3.62
CA ARG A 126 15.15 7.75 4.06
C ARG A 126 16.52 7.09 4.24
N ASP A 127 16.63 5.79 4.07
CA ASP A 127 17.91 5.09 4.19
C ASP A 127 18.87 5.58 3.08
N PRO A 128 20.12 5.94 3.40
CA PRO A 128 21.11 6.33 2.40
C PRO A 128 21.39 5.24 1.36
N ASN A 129 21.09 3.97 1.67
CA ASN A 129 21.11 2.88 0.70
C ASN A 129 19.75 2.78 -0.03
N PRO A 130 19.67 3.19 -1.31
CA PRO A 130 18.41 3.19 -2.06
C PRO A 130 17.78 1.81 -2.21
N ALA A 131 18.56 0.72 -2.12
CA ALA A 131 18.05 -0.64 -2.18
C ALA A 131 17.01 -0.92 -1.08
N SER A 132 17.15 -0.30 0.09
CA SER A 132 16.18 -0.45 1.17
C SER A 132 14.83 0.19 0.83
N GLY A 133 14.85 1.45 0.36
CA GLY A 133 13.63 2.17 0.00
C GLY A 133 12.92 1.57 -1.20
N LEU A 134 13.67 1.17 -2.24
CA LEU A 134 13.14 0.52 -3.44
C LEU A 134 12.48 -0.83 -3.10
N GLY A 135 13.14 -1.63 -2.25
CA GLY A 135 12.58 -2.90 -1.78
C GLY A 135 11.26 -2.73 -1.02
N ALA A 136 11.19 -1.72 -0.14
CA ALA A 136 9.98 -1.39 0.59
C ALA A 136 8.86 -0.89 -0.34
N LEU A 137 9.15 0.07 -1.22
CA LEU A 137 8.16 0.65 -2.15
C LEU A 137 7.63 -0.39 -3.15
N CYS A 138 8.50 -1.17 -3.79
CA CYS A 138 8.07 -2.19 -4.74
C CYS A 138 7.41 -3.38 -4.03
N LEU A 139 8.17 -4.14 -3.24
CA LEU A 139 7.73 -5.45 -2.75
C LEU A 139 6.77 -5.36 -1.55
N GLY A 140 6.78 -4.25 -0.80
CA GLY A 140 5.93 -4.06 0.38
C GLY A 140 4.76 -3.07 0.20
N ALA A 141 4.69 -2.40 -0.96
CA ALA A 141 3.58 -1.54 -1.33
C ALA A 141 3.10 -1.82 -2.76
N GLU A 142 3.69 -1.21 -3.77
CA GLU A 142 3.19 -1.14 -5.15
C GLU A 142 2.82 -2.51 -5.73
N ALA A 143 3.73 -3.49 -5.64
CA ALA A 143 3.52 -4.81 -6.19
C ALA A 143 2.41 -5.62 -5.48
N LEU A 144 2.00 -5.20 -4.28
CA LEU A 144 0.96 -5.86 -3.49
C LEU A 144 -0.39 -5.19 -3.64
N VAL A 145 -0.41 -3.89 -3.96
CA VAL A 145 -1.61 -3.03 -3.97
C VAL A 145 -2.74 -3.66 -4.80
N PRO A 146 -2.53 -4.12 -6.05
CA PRO A 146 -3.61 -4.70 -6.85
C PRO A 146 -4.26 -5.92 -6.17
N SER A 147 -3.44 -6.77 -5.54
CA SER A 147 -3.92 -7.98 -4.84
C SER A 147 -4.68 -7.66 -3.55
N ILE A 148 -4.17 -6.72 -2.75
CA ILE A 148 -4.81 -6.29 -1.50
C ILE A 148 -6.12 -5.58 -1.79
N TYR A 149 -6.11 -4.64 -2.73
CA TYR A 149 -7.28 -3.84 -3.05
C TYR A 149 -8.37 -4.65 -3.75
N SER A 150 -8.02 -5.64 -4.59
CA SER A 150 -9.00 -6.60 -5.11
C SER A 150 -9.77 -7.30 -4.00
N ASP A 151 -9.07 -7.73 -2.94
CA ASP A 151 -9.71 -8.39 -1.79
C ASP A 151 -10.61 -7.41 -1.02
N ILE A 152 -10.17 -6.16 -0.82
CA ILE A 152 -10.96 -5.10 -0.16
C ILE A 152 -12.21 -4.72 -0.97
N ILE A 153 -12.07 -4.61 -2.30
CA ILE A 153 -13.19 -4.36 -3.23
C ILE A 153 -14.26 -5.42 -3.04
N CYS A 154 -13.92 -6.71 -3.02
CA CYS A 154 -14.89 -7.78 -2.75
C CYS A 154 -15.64 -7.58 -1.43
N GLY A 155 -14.94 -7.09 -0.40
CA GLY A 155 -15.55 -6.76 0.89
C GLY A 155 -16.61 -5.67 0.75
N PHE A 156 -16.29 -4.55 0.09
CA PHE A 156 -17.24 -3.46 -0.12
C PHE A 156 -18.40 -3.83 -1.04
N GLU A 157 -18.14 -4.56 -2.12
CA GLU A 157 -19.16 -5.05 -3.06
C GLU A 157 -20.17 -5.99 -2.36
N SER A 158 -19.73 -6.78 -1.37
CA SER A 158 -20.64 -7.59 -0.55
C SER A 158 -21.63 -6.77 0.28
N HIS A 159 -21.33 -5.48 0.52
CA HIS A 159 -22.23 -4.49 1.15
C HIS A 159 -22.95 -3.61 0.13
N GLY A 160 -22.89 -3.95 -1.16
CA GLY A 160 -23.58 -3.24 -2.24
C GLY A 160 -22.90 -1.94 -2.68
N ALA A 161 -21.62 -1.72 -2.35
CA ALA A 161 -20.87 -0.58 -2.88
C ALA A 161 -20.74 -0.67 -4.41
N SER A 162 -20.93 0.46 -5.09
CA SER A 162 -20.65 0.57 -6.52
C SER A 162 -19.18 0.90 -6.76
N GLN A 163 -18.70 0.70 -8.00
CA GLN A 163 -17.35 1.10 -8.40
C GLN A 163 -17.05 2.59 -8.10
N HIS A 164 -18.07 3.46 -8.19
CA HIS A 164 -17.92 4.88 -7.91
C HIS A 164 -17.66 5.15 -6.42
N ASP A 165 -18.34 4.42 -5.53
CA ASP A 165 -18.24 4.61 -4.08
C ASP A 165 -16.87 4.22 -3.53
N ILE A 166 -16.15 3.36 -4.27
CA ILE A 166 -14.81 2.84 -3.92
C ILE A 166 -13.79 3.09 -5.06
N ALA A 167 -13.97 4.19 -5.80
CA ALA A 167 -13.19 4.50 -7.00
C ALA A 167 -11.67 4.47 -6.77
N PHE A 168 -11.20 4.92 -5.60
CA PHE A 168 -9.78 4.89 -5.24
C PHE A 168 -9.18 3.48 -5.32
N PHE A 169 -9.88 2.44 -4.87
CA PHE A 169 -9.35 1.08 -4.98
C PHE A 169 -9.35 0.58 -6.41
N HIS A 170 -10.38 0.93 -7.19
CA HIS A 170 -10.48 0.51 -8.58
C HIS A 170 -9.41 1.12 -9.47
N ILE A 171 -9.04 2.39 -9.30
CA ILE A 171 -7.96 2.98 -10.13
C ILE A 171 -6.65 2.23 -9.91
N HIS A 172 -6.33 1.84 -8.68
CA HIS A 172 -5.10 1.10 -8.34
C HIS A 172 -5.15 -0.42 -8.64
N VAL A 173 -6.30 -0.94 -9.11
CA VAL A 173 -6.45 -2.34 -9.56
C VAL A 173 -6.61 -2.42 -11.07
N ALA A 174 -7.34 -1.47 -11.66
CA ALA A 174 -7.63 -1.41 -13.09
C ALA A 174 -6.48 -0.78 -13.89
N CYS A 175 -5.63 0.02 -13.24
CA CYS A 175 -4.40 0.49 -13.85
C CYS A 175 -3.31 -0.57 -13.66
N ASP A 176 -2.94 -1.22 -14.75
CA ASP A 176 -1.62 -1.85 -14.91
C ASP A 176 -0.64 -0.70 -15.16
N ASP A 177 -0.38 0.09 -14.10
CA ASP A 177 0.30 1.40 -14.17
C ASP A 177 1.82 1.28 -14.35
N GLY A 178 2.37 0.07 -14.34
CA GLY A 178 3.79 -0.14 -14.54
C GLY A 178 4.64 0.40 -13.39
N HIS A 179 4.06 0.90 -12.29
CA HIS A 179 4.82 1.48 -11.19
C HIS A 179 5.68 0.43 -10.50
N ALA A 180 5.08 -0.72 -10.20
CA ALA A 180 5.81 -1.86 -9.63
C ALA A 180 6.90 -2.37 -10.58
N GLU A 181 6.62 -2.42 -11.90
CA GLU A 181 7.59 -2.78 -12.94
C GLU A 181 8.76 -1.80 -12.98
N THR A 182 8.48 -0.49 -12.99
CA THR A 182 9.49 0.57 -13.07
C THR A 182 10.44 0.50 -11.88
N ILE A 183 9.90 0.38 -10.66
CA ILE A 183 10.73 0.27 -9.45
C ILE A 183 11.53 -1.06 -9.46
N ARG A 184 10.93 -2.15 -9.93
CA ARG A 184 11.63 -3.44 -10.09
C ARG A 184 12.78 -3.34 -11.09
N ASP A 185 12.60 -2.63 -12.19
CA ASP A 185 13.63 -2.50 -13.22
C ASP A 185 14.82 -1.69 -12.69
N ILE A 186 14.58 -0.62 -11.93
CA ILE A 186 15.62 0.09 -11.16
C ILE A 186 16.34 -0.87 -10.17
N MET A 187 15.59 -1.73 -9.47
CA MET A 187 16.16 -2.73 -8.57
C MET A 187 17.06 -3.73 -9.31
N LEU A 188 16.69 -4.15 -10.52
CA LEU A 188 17.48 -5.05 -11.36
C LEU A 188 18.77 -4.39 -11.83
N ASP A 189 18.72 -3.12 -12.22
CA ASP A 189 19.90 -2.36 -12.63
C ASP A 189 20.91 -2.22 -11.49
N ILE A 190 20.43 -1.89 -10.28
CA ILE A 190 21.28 -1.88 -9.08
C ILE A 190 21.86 -3.27 -8.81
N ALA A 191 21.05 -4.33 -8.88
CA ALA A 191 21.51 -5.71 -8.63
C ALA A 191 22.52 -6.22 -9.67
N SER A 192 22.45 -5.71 -10.91
CA SER A 192 23.38 -6.06 -11.97
C SER A 192 24.80 -5.59 -11.65
N THR A 193 24.92 -4.47 -10.92
CA THR A 193 26.20 -3.85 -10.53
C THR A 193 26.62 -4.18 -9.09
N ALA A 194 25.65 -4.37 -8.19
CA ALA A 194 25.83 -4.67 -6.77
C ALA A 194 24.89 -5.83 -6.35
N PRO A 195 25.24 -7.10 -6.66
CA PRO A 195 24.38 -8.26 -6.46
C PRO A 195 23.87 -8.48 -5.03
N GLU A 196 24.63 -8.05 -4.03
CA GLU A 196 24.28 -8.16 -2.62
C GLU A 196 23.08 -7.28 -2.22
N GLN A 197 22.74 -6.26 -3.03
CA GLN A 197 21.62 -5.37 -2.75
C GLN A 197 20.25 -6.05 -2.90
N ILE A 198 20.16 -7.15 -3.65
CA ILE A 198 18.92 -7.94 -3.75
C ILE A 198 18.46 -8.42 -2.37
N ASP A 199 19.39 -8.82 -1.50
CA ASP A 199 19.03 -9.30 -0.16
C ASP A 199 18.51 -8.16 0.72
N VAL A 200 19.02 -6.94 0.51
CA VAL A 200 18.53 -5.71 1.17
C VAL A 200 17.11 -5.39 0.70
N MET A 201 16.87 -5.44 -0.61
CA MET A 201 15.56 -5.15 -1.21
C MET A 201 14.49 -6.13 -0.74
N ILE A 202 14.79 -7.44 -0.79
CA ILE A 202 13.87 -8.48 -0.33
C ILE A 202 13.56 -8.31 1.16
N ARG A 203 14.60 -8.09 1.99
CA ARG A 203 14.42 -7.87 3.43
C ARG A 203 13.53 -6.66 3.72
N ALA A 204 13.78 -5.52 3.08
CA ALA A 204 12.97 -4.32 3.27
C ALA A 204 11.51 -4.52 2.84
N GLY A 205 11.29 -5.23 1.73
CA GLY A 205 9.95 -5.66 1.30
C GLY A 205 9.25 -6.53 2.35
N THR A 206 9.95 -7.53 2.89
CA THR A 206 9.44 -8.40 3.97
C THR A 206 9.09 -7.61 5.22
N GLU A 207 9.99 -6.74 5.69
CA GLU A 207 9.79 -5.91 6.89
C GLU A 207 8.57 -4.99 6.74
N LEU A 208 8.35 -4.43 5.55
CA LEU A 208 7.17 -3.61 5.30
C LEU A 208 5.88 -4.44 5.20
N VAL A 209 5.93 -5.66 4.65
CA VAL A 209 4.80 -6.61 4.69
C VAL A 209 4.43 -6.98 6.11
N GLU A 210 5.40 -7.22 6.99
CA GLU A 210 5.15 -7.45 8.41
C GLU A 210 4.50 -6.24 9.09
N ALA A 211 4.93 -5.02 8.76
CA ALA A 211 4.27 -3.81 9.25
C ALA A 211 2.83 -3.68 8.72
N ARG A 212 2.57 -4.12 7.48
CA ARG A 212 1.23 -4.13 6.87
C ARG A 212 0.31 -5.19 7.46
N LEU A 213 0.85 -6.36 7.84
CA LEU A 213 0.12 -7.36 8.62
C LEU A 213 -0.26 -6.79 9.99
N ALA A 214 0.66 -6.10 10.67
CA ALA A 214 0.38 -5.43 11.95
C ALA A 214 -0.70 -4.33 11.80
N PHE A 215 -0.70 -3.60 10.69
CA PHE A 215 -1.76 -2.65 10.33
C PHE A 215 -3.14 -3.34 10.26
N PHE A 216 -3.26 -4.45 9.54
CA PHE A 216 -4.53 -5.18 9.46
C PHE A 216 -4.95 -5.77 10.80
N SER A 217 -4.02 -6.35 11.56
CA SER A 217 -4.30 -6.89 12.90
C SER A 217 -4.78 -5.80 13.86
N ALA A 218 -4.25 -4.58 13.78
CA ALA A 218 -4.69 -3.46 14.60
C ALA A 218 -6.13 -3.03 14.26
N ILE A 219 -6.51 -3.06 12.97
CA ILE A 219 -7.88 -2.79 12.52
C ILE A 219 -8.85 -3.82 13.11
N GLU A 220 -8.52 -5.11 13.03
CA GLU A 220 -9.35 -6.19 13.58
C GLU A 220 -9.52 -6.04 15.10
N ALA A 221 -8.44 -5.74 15.82
CA ALA A 221 -8.48 -5.52 17.26
C ALA A 221 -9.38 -4.33 17.63
N ALA A 222 -9.22 -3.19 16.94
CA ALA A 222 -10.06 -2.02 17.15
C ALA A 222 -11.54 -2.30 16.85
N HIS A 223 -11.84 -3.10 15.82
CA HIS A 223 -13.20 -3.52 15.51
C HIS A 223 -13.79 -4.38 16.64
N GLN A 224 -13.06 -5.38 17.13
CA GLN A 224 -13.49 -6.25 18.23
C GLN A 224 -13.72 -5.47 19.53
N GLU A 225 -12.87 -4.49 19.83
CA GLU A 225 -13.05 -3.61 21.00
C GLU A 225 -14.32 -2.78 20.91
N ARG A 226 -14.61 -2.20 19.73
CA ARG A 226 -15.87 -1.47 19.50
C ARG A 226 -17.10 -2.35 19.66
N GLN A 227 -17.06 -3.59 19.14
CA GLN A 227 -18.15 -4.54 19.30
C GLN A 227 -18.40 -4.92 20.77
N ARG A 228 -17.34 -5.08 21.58
CA ARG A 228 -17.47 -5.35 23.02
C ARG A 228 -18.02 -4.16 23.82
N ALA A 229 -17.73 -2.94 23.37
CA ALA A 229 -18.16 -1.71 24.02
C ALA A 229 -19.63 -1.33 23.72
N GLN A 230 -20.22 -1.86 22.64
CA GLN A 230 -21.65 -1.69 22.35
C GLN A 230 -22.45 -2.68 23.20
N PRO A 231 -23.33 -2.23 24.11
CA PRO A 231 -24.16 -3.15 24.88
C PRO A 231 -25.06 -3.93 23.93
N ALA A 232 -25.19 -5.25 24.15
CA ALA A 232 -26.17 -6.06 23.45
C ALA A 232 -27.56 -5.47 23.70
N ILE A 233 -28.14 -4.83 22.68
CA ILE A 233 -29.54 -4.45 22.70
C ILE A 233 -30.31 -5.77 22.56
N ALA A 234 -30.76 -6.29 23.70
CA ALA A 234 -31.68 -7.42 23.80
C ALA A 234 -33.11 -6.98 23.48
#